data_AF-Q31ZB1-F1
#
_entry.id   AF-Q31ZB1-F1
#
_cell.length_a   1.000
_cell.length_b   1.000
_cell.length_c   1.000
_cell.angle_alpha   90.00
_cell.angle_beta   90.00
_cell.angle_gamma   90.00
#
_symmetry.space_group_name_H-M   'P 1'
#
loop_
_entity.id
_entity.type
_entity.pdbx_description
1 polymer ?
#
loop_
_entity_poly.entity_id
_entity_poly.type
_entity_poly.pdbx_seq_one_letter_code
_entity_poly.pdbx_strand_id
1 'polypeptide(L)'
;MRNHYEYEVGHFENALEIPADTFREQLPKAVEMMQAHKDKKIVMYCTGGIRCEKASAWMKHNGFNKVWHIEGGIIEYARKAREQGLPVRFIGKNFVFDERMGERISDEIIAHCHQCGAPCDSHTNCKNDGCHLLFIQCPVCAEKYKGCCSEICCEESALPPEEQRRRRAGRENGNKIFNKSRGRLNTTLGIPDPTE
;
A
#
# COMPACT_ATOMS: atom_id res chain seq x y z
N MET A 1 11.13 2.96 0.15
CA MET A 1 10.77 2.68 1.56
C MET A 1 9.30 3.02 1.80
N ARG A 2 8.41 2.40 1.02
CA ARG A 2 6.95 2.54 1.11
C ARG A 2 6.36 1.15 1.11
N ASN A 3 5.21 0.98 1.74
CA ASN A 3 4.48 -0.28 1.74
C ASN A 3 3.93 -0.59 0.34
N HIS A 4 3.55 -1.84 0.11
CA HIS A 4 3.13 -2.31 -1.21
C HIS A 4 1.92 -1.57 -1.76
N TYR A 5 0.91 -1.27 -0.93
CA TYR A 5 -0.28 -0.53 -1.34
C TYR A 5 0.04 0.92 -1.77
N GLU A 6 1.11 1.50 -1.22
CA GLU A 6 1.58 2.82 -1.66
C GLU A 6 2.33 2.72 -2.99
N TYR A 7 3.07 1.63 -3.19
CA TYR A 7 3.83 1.37 -4.42
C TYR A 7 2.90 1.04 -5.60
N GLU A 8 1.87 0.22 -5.37
CA GLU A 8 0.95 -0.27 -6.40
C GLU A 8 0.23 0.87 -7.15
N VAL A 9 -0.06 1.99 -6.49
CA VAL A 9 -0.77 3.14 -7.12
C VAL A 9 0.13 4.20 -7.71
N GLY A 10 1.42 4.17 -7.43
CA GLY A 10 2.35 5.13 -8.01
C GLY A 10 3.74 4.94 -7.46
N HIS A 11 4.77 5.08 -8.30
CA HIS A 11 6.17 4.93 -7.94
C HIS A 11 7.07 5.68 -8.92
N PHE A 12 8.36 5.84 -8.61
CA PHE A 12 9.31 6.32 -9.62
C PHE A 12 9.53 5.27 -10.70
N GLU A 13 9.77 5.71 -11.93
CA GLU A 13 10.23 4.82 -13.02
C GLU A 13 11.41 3.96 -12.55
N ASN A 14 11.36 2.66 -12.80
CA ASN A 14 12.40 1.68 -12.43
C ASN A 14 12.69 1.55 -10.91
N ALA A 15 11.82 2.10 -10.05
CA ALA A 15 11.95 1.90 -8.61
C ALA A 15 11.80 0.41 -8.26
N LEU A 16 12.51 -0.02 -7.22
CA LEU A 16 12.34 -1.35 -6.64
C LEU A 16 11.34 -1.29 -5.48
N GLU A 17 10.39 -2.21 -5.48
CA GLU A 17 9.53 -2.47 -4.33
C GLU A 17 10.25 -3.39 -3.34
N ILE A 18 10.18 -3.06 -2.04
CA ILE A 18 10.67 -3.94 -0.99
C ILE A 18 9.47 -4.77 -0.49
N PRO A 19 9.46 -6.10 -0.65
CA PRO A 19 8.29 -6.94 -0.38
C PRO A 19 8.11 -7.13 1.13
N ALA A 20 7.52 -6.14 1.81
CA ALA A 20 7.19 -6.17 3.23
C ALA A 20 5.96 -5.34 3.57
N ASP A 21 5.19 -5.83 4.55
CA ASP A 21 3.91 -5.23 4.96
C ASP A 21 4.13 -4.07 5.95
N THR A 22 5.26 -4.06 6.66
CA THR A 22 5.60 -3.00 7.64
C THR A 22 6.96 -2.37 7.36
N PHE A 23 7.12 -1.11 7.75
CA PHE A 23 8.42 -0.42 7.65
C PHE A 23 9.51 -1.13 8.46
N ARG A 24 9.16 -1.73 9.61
CA ARG A 24 10.11 -2.49 10.44
C ARG A 24 10.67 -3.69 9.67
N GLU A 25 9.82 -4.42 8.95
CA GLU A 25 10.24 -5.54 8.10
C GLU A 25 11.01 -5.10 6.85
N GLN A 26 10.74 -3.91 6.32
CA GLN A 26 11.45 -3.37 5.15
C GLN A 26 12.93 -3.13 5.42
N LEU A 27 13.32 -2.78 6.65
CA LEU A 27 14.71 -2.45 6.99
C LEU A 27 15.70 -3.60 6.76
N PRO A 28 15.52 -4.80 7.36
CA PRO A 28 16.42 -5.93 7.09
C PRO A 28 16.33 -6.40 5.63
N LYS A 29 15.14 -6.40 5.02
CA LYS A 29 14.94 -6.80 3.62
C LYS A 29 15.66 -5.88 2.64
N ALA A 30 15.67 -4.57 2.89
CA ALA A 30 16.40 -3.61 2.05
C ALA A 30 17.90 -3.91 2.03
N VAL A 31 18.48 -4.29 3.18
CA VAL A 31 19.89 -4.68 3.30
C VAL A 31 20.14 -5.96 2.49
N GLU A 32 19.32 -6.98 2.69
CA GLU A 32 19.42 -8.26 1.98
C GLU A 32 19.33 -8.07 0.46
N MET A 33 18.29 -7.40 -0.03
CA MET A 33 18.06 -7.17 -1.46
C MET A 33 19.19 -6.38 -2.13
N MET A 34 19.80 -5.45 -1.41
CA MET A 34 20.82 -4.57 -1.97
C MET A 34 22.25 -5.08 -1.73
N GLN A 35 22.44 -6.21 -1.05
CA GLN A 35 23.76 -6.69 -0.64
C GLN A 35 24.72 -6.86 -1.84
N ALA A 36 24.25 -7.42 -2.96
CA ALA A 36 25.04 -7.56 -4.20
C ALA A 36 25.32 -6.23 -4.92
N HIS A 37 24.76 -5.12 -4.42
CA HIS A 37 24.83 -3.77 -4.99
C HIS A 37 25.38 -2.75 -3.98
N LYS A 38 26.11 -3.22 -2.97
CA LYS A 38 26.64 -2.40 -1.87
C LYS A 38 27.46 -1.19 -2.33
N ASP A 39 28.17 -1.32 -3.45
CA ASP A 39 29.01 -0.26 -4.03
C ASP A 39 28.30 0.64 -5.05
N LYS A 40 27.04 0.35 -5.38
CA LYS A 40 26.22 1.17 -6.27
C LYS A 40 25.64 2.37 -5.52
N LYS A 41 25.20 3.38 -6.28
CA LYS A 41 24.45 4.49 -5.72
C LYS A 41 23.03 4.03 -5.41
N ILE A 42 22.62 4.15 -4.15
CA ILE A 42 21.28 3.80 -3.69
C ILE A 42 20.54 5.10 -3.36
N VAL A 43 19.43 5.35 -4.04
CA VAL A 43 18.53 6.47 -3.75
C VAL A 43 17.22 5.91 -3.23
N MET A 44 16.82 6.34 -2.04
CA MET A 44 15.57 5.92 -1.41
C MET A 44 14.56 7.05 -1.39
N TYR A 45 13.28 6.69 -1.38
CA TYR A 45 12.20 7.65 -1.25
C TYR A 45 11.02 7.07 -0.46
N CYS A 46 10.24 7.96 0.11
CA CYS A 46 8.94 7.73 0.72
C CYS A 46 8.08 9.00 0.59
N THR A 47 6.84 8.99 1.07
CA THR A 47 5.88 10.10 0.93
C THR A 47 6.45 11.45 1.38
N GLY A 48 6.98 11.53 2.61
CA GLY A 48 7.46 12.78 3.23
C GLY A 48 8.87 12.71 3.83
N GLY A 49 9.72 11.77 3.40
CA GLY A 49 11.13 11.68 3.82
C GLY A 49 11.42 10.90 5.12
N ILE A 50 10.54 10.95 6.14
CA ILE A 50 10.84 10.41 7.49
C ILE A 50 11.28 8.93 7.55
N ARG A 51 10.70 8.05 6.73
CA ARG A 51 11.11 6.63 6.66
C ARG A 51 12.49 6.49 6.04
N CYS A 52 12.82 7.34 5.08
CA CYS A 52 14.11 7.34 4.41
C CYS A 52 15.23 7.86 5.28
N GLU A 53 14.97 8.77 6.21
CA GLU A 53 15.96 9.18 7.22
C GLU A 53 16.44 7.97 8.03
N LYS A 54 15.48 7.24 8.63
CA LYS A 54 15.76 6.03 9.40
C LYS A 54 16.39 4.93 8.55
N ALA A 55 15.88 4.71 7.34
CA ALA A 55 16.43 3.70 6.43
C ALA A 55 17.84 4.04 5.96
N SER A 56 18.15 5.32 5.72
CA SER A 56 19.50 5.75 5.31
C SER A 56 20.52 5.49 6.41
N ALA A 57 20.17 5.80 7.67
CA ALA A 57 21.00 5.46 8.81
C ALA A 57 21.19 3.94 8.96
N TRP A 58 20.12 3.16 8.81
CA TRP A 58 20.16 1.69 8.87
C TRP A 58 21.05 1.08 7.78
N MET A 59 20.90 1.51 6.53
CA MET A 59 21.74 1.04 5.41
C MET A 59 23.21 1.40 5.63
N LYS A 60 23.51 2.63 6.08
CA LYS A 60 24.88 3.04 6.43
C LYS A 60 25.48 2.19 7.54
N HIS A 61 24.72 1.89 8.59
CA HIS A 61 25.14 1.00 9.68
C HIS A 61 25.50 -0.40 9.17
N ASN A 62 24.82 -0.90 8.14
CA ASN A 62 25.12 -2.17 7.47
C ASN A 62 26.22 -2.08 6.39
N GLY A 63 26.95 -0.96 6.35
CA GLY A 63 28.13 -0.74 5.51
C GLY A 63 27.85 -0.25 4.10
N PHE A 64 26.64 0.23 3.79
CA PHE A 64 26.35 0.88 2.52
C PHE A 64 26.79 2.35 2.56
N ASN A 65 27.86 2.68 1.84
CA ASN A 65 28.47 4.02 1.92
C ASN A 65 27.85 5.02 0.93
N LYS A 66 27.18 4.55 -0.11
CA LYS A 66 26.62 5.37 -1.20
C LYS A 66 25.09 5.41 -1.15
N VAL A 67 24.57 5.94 -0.04
CA VAL A 67 23.13 6.00 0.25
C VAL A 67 22.66 7.44 0.33
N TRP A 68 21.66 7.76 -0.48
CA TRP A 68 20.95 9.04 -0.50
C TRP A 68 19.45 8.81 -0.41
N HIS A 69 18.72 9.88 -0.11
CA HIS A 69 17.27 9.89 -0.23
C HIS A 69 16.77 11.22 -0.75
N ILE A 70 15.52 11.24 -1.21
CA ILE A 70 14.83 12.46 -1.62
C ILE A 70 14.40 13.23 -0.36
N GLU A 71 15.04 14.36 -0.11
CA GLU A 71 14.70 15.27 0.98
C GLU A 71 13.25 15.77 0.83
N GLY A 72 12.47 15.71 1.91
CA GLY A 72 11.04 16.02 1.89
C GLY A 72 10.16 14.99 1.15
N GLY A 73 10.74 13.92 0.60
CA GLY A 73 10.02 12.83 -0.04
C GLY A 73 9.35 13.20 -1.37
N ILE A 74 8.36 12.40 -1.76
CA ILE A 74 7.63 12.56 -3.02
C ILE A 74 6.88 13.91 -3.07
N ILE A 75 6.32 14.35 -1.93
CA ILE A 75 5.57 15.60 -1.84
C ILE A 75 6.46 16.78 -2.26
N GLU A 76 7.63 16.90 -1.64
CA GLU A 76 8.57 17.99 -1.92
C GLU A 76 9.18 17.87 -3.32
N TYR A 77 9.48 16.64 -3.77
CA TYR A 77 9.94 16.39 -5.14
C TYR A 77 8.95 16.91 -6.19
N ALA A 78 7.67 16.54 -6.06
CA ALA A 78 6.65 16.93 -7.02
C ALA A 78 6.43 18.46 -7.02
N ARG A 79 6.45 19.09 -5.84
CA ARG A 79 6.37 20.55 -5.70
C ARG A 79 7.52 21.25 -6.44
N LYS A 80 8.76 20.88 -6.12
CA LYS A 80 9.97 21.47 -6.74
C LYS A 80 10.03 21.23 -8.25
N ALA A 81 9.70 20.03 -8.72
CA ALA A 81 9.70 19.72 -10.15
C ALA A 81 8.70 20.61 -10.91
N ARG A 82 7.48 20.78 -10.37
CA ARG A 82 6.45 21.67 -10.97
C ARG A 82 6.89 23.13 -10.97
N GLU A 83 7.41 23.64 -9.85
CA GLU A 83 7.91 25.02 -9.73
C GLU A 83 9.04 25.33 -10.70
N GLN A 84 9.89 24.34 -10.99
CA GLN A 84 11.04 24.48 -11.88
C GLN A 84 10.73 24.10 -13.34
N GLY A 85 9.50 23.67 -13.65
CA GLY A 85 9.13 23.20 -14.99
C GLY A 85 9.90 21.95 -15.43
N LEU A 86 10.34 21.11 -14.48
CA LEU A 86 11.09 19.88 -14.75
C LEU A 86 10.16 18.70 -15.04
N PRO A 87 10.60 17.71 -15.82
CA PRO A 87 9.85 16.49 -16.04
C PRO A 87 9.67 15.71 -14.72
N VAL A 88 8.44 15.32 -14.44
CA VAL A 88 8.08 14.50 -13.27
C VAL A 88 8.28 13.02 -13.63
N ARG A 89 9.15 12.34 -12.89
CA ARG A 89 9.52 10.92 -13.09
C ARG A 89 8.77 9.96 -12.16
N PHE A 90 7.94 10.50 -11.29
CA PHE A 90 7.03 9.71 -10.47
C PHE A 90 5.75 9.48 -11.27
N ILE A 91 5.43 8.22 -11.53
CA ILE A 91 4.22 7.82 -12.25
C ILE A 91 3.11 7.45 -11.28
N GLY A 92 1.88 7.89 -11.56
CA GLY A 92 0.67 7.59 -10.81
C GLY A 92 0.41 8.49 -9.60
N LYS A 93 -0.13 7.87 -8.55
CA LYS A 93 -0.62 8.52 -7.34
C LYS A 93 0.33 8.34 -6.17
N ASN A 94 0.58 9.41 -5.43
CA ASN A 94 1.25 9.31 -4.14
C ASN A 94 0.22 9.02 -3.05
N PHE A 95 0.26 7.85 -2.43
CA PHE A 95 -0.61 7.55 -1.28
C PHE A 95 -0.27 8.45 -0.08
N VAL A 96 -1.31 9.04 0.52
CA VAL A 96 -1.22 9.87 1.74
C VAL A 96 -2.10 9.29 2.84
N PHE A 97 -1.68 9.47 4.09
CA PHE A 97 -2.25 8.83 5.27
C PHE A 97 -3.33 9.70 5.93
N ASP A 98 -4.25 10.22 5.12
CA ASP A 98 -5.41 10.99 5.55
C ASP A 98 -6.62 10.64 4.66
N GLU A 99 -7.75 11.33 4.85
CA GLU A 99 -9.02 11.06 4.15
C GLU A 99 -8.90 11.14 2.62
N ARG A 100 -7.89 11.84 2.08
CA ARG A 100 -7.67 11.93 0.64
C ARG A 100 -7.22 10.60 0.04
N MET A 101 -6.55 9.75 0.82
CA MET A 101 -5.97 8.45 0.43
C MET A 101 -5.08 8.46 -0.83
N GLY A 102 -4.73 9.64 -1.33
CA GLY A 102 -3.80 9.82 -2.42
C GLY A 102 -3.81 11.24 -2.99
N GLU A 103 -2.66 11.63 -3.52
CA GLU A 103 -2.47 12.86 -4.29
C GLU A 103 -1.98 12.49 -5.69
N ARG A 104 -2.67 13.01 -6.71
CA ARG A 104 -2.30 12.80 -8.11
C ARG A 104 -0.96 13.49 -8.40
N ILE A 105 0.05 12.73 -8.79
CA ILE A 105 1.36 13.27 -9.16
C ILE A 105 1.48 13.40 -10.66
N SER A 106 1.08 12.36 -11.39
CA SER A 106 0.98 12.30 -12.85
C SER A 106 -0.34 11.64 -13.29
N ASP A 107 -0.67 11.71 -14.58
CA ASP A 107 -1.98 11.29 -15.11
C ASP A 107 -2.11 9.77 -15.30
N GLU A 108 -1.00 9.03 -15.26
CA GLU A 108 -0.99 7.58 -15.47
C GLU A 108 -1.74 6.84 -14.36
N ILE A 109 -2.63 5.92 -14.75
CA ILE A 109 -3.25 4.95 -13.86
C ILE A 109 -2.51 3.63 -14.02
N ILE A 110 -1.66 3.29 -13.05
CA ILE A 110 -0.82 2.08 -13.10
C ILE A 110 -1.39 0.93 -12.26
N ALA A 111 -2.34 1.23 -11.38
CA ALA A 111 -3.03 0.25 -10.56
C ALA A 111 -4.29 -0.29 -11.25
N HIS A 112 -4.79 -1.38 -10.69
CA HIS A 112 -5.99 -2.06 -11.17
C HIS A 112 -6.91 -2.36 -10.00
N CYS A 113 -8.21 -2.35 -10.26
CA CYS A 113 -9.21 -2.77 -9.31
C CYS A 113 -8.90 -4.19 -8.84
N HIS A 114 -8.86 -4.38 -7.53
CA HIS A 114 -8.58 -5.68 -6.93
C HIS A 114 -9.71 -6.69 -7.17
N GLN A 115 -10.92 -6.25 -7.54
CA GLN A 115 -12.07 -7.14 -7.75
C GLN A 115 -12.30 -7.53 -9.21
N CYS A 116 -12.17 -6.60 -10.16
CA CYS A 116 -12.43 -6.86 -11.58
C CYS A 116 -11.22 -6.69 -12.50
N GLY A 117 -10.09 -6.19 -11.99
CA GLY A 117 -8.90 -5.92 -12.79
C GLY A 117 -8.98 -4.69 -13.70
N ALA A 118 -10.09 -3.94 -13.72
CA ALA A 118 -10.17 -2.70 -14.51
C ALA A 118 -9.16 -1.65 -14.02
N PRO A 119 -8.53 -0.86 -14.90
CA PRO A 119 -7.62 0.21 -14.49
C PRO A 119 -8.29 1.20 -13.54
N CYS A 120 -7.77 1.30 -12.32
CA CYS A 120 -8.12 2.33 -11.34
C CYS A 120 -7.12 2.32 -10.20
N ASP A 121 -6.98 3.45 -9.51
CA ASP A 121 -6.06 3.59 -8.38
C ASP A 121 -6.75 4.06 -7.09
N SER A 122 -8.08 4.08 -7.07
CA SER A 122 -8.88 4.54 -5.93
C SER A 122 -8.81 3.54 -4.79
N HIS A 123 -8.02 3.88 -3.76
CA HIS A 123 -8.03 3.19 -2.49
C HIS A 123 -9.33 3.46 -1.74
N THR A 124 -9.81 2.44 -1.05
CA THR A 124 -10.93 2.53 -0.11
C THR A 124 -10.76 1.47 0.97
N ASN A 125 -11.41 1.69 2.11
CA ASN A 125 -11.59 0.66 3.12
C ASN A 125 -12.90 -0.07 2.87
N CYS A 126 -12.90 -1.39 3.07
CA CYS A 126 -14.12 -2.18 3.03
C CYS A 126 -15.15 -1.61 4.02
N LYS A 127 -16.36 -1.30 3.54
CA LYS A 127 -17.45 -0.74 4.35
C LYS A 127 -18.03 -1.68 5.42
N ASN A 128 -17.72 -2.98 5.36
CA ASN A 128 -17.96 -3.85 6.51
C ASN A 128 -17.00 -3.48 7.66
N ASP A 129 -17.55 -2.95 8.76
CA ASP A 129 -16.79 -2.58 9.97
C ASP A 129 -16.03 -3.76 10.62
N GLY A 130 -16.40 -5.01 10.31
CA GLY A 130 -15.64 -6.19 10.76
C GLY A 130 -14.37 -6.46 9.93
N CYS A 131 -14.24 -5.80 8.79
CA CYS A 131 -13.22 -6.06 7.79
C CYS A 131 -12.18 -4.94 7.76
N HIS A 132 -12.57 -3.71 7.41
CA HIS A 132 -11.66 -2.58 7.21
C HIS A 132 -10.46 -2.89 6.28
N LEU A 133 -10.60 -3.84 5.36
CA LEU A 133 -9.57 -4.13 4.36
C LEU A 133 -9.31 -2.89 3.50
N LEU A 134 -8.08 -2.40 3.47
CA LEU A 134 -7.63 -1.39 2.52
C LEU A 134 -7.34 -2.06 1.17
N PHE A 135 -8.03 -1.62 0.11
CA PHE A 135 -7.93 -2.18 -1.23
C PHE A 135 -8.30 -1.15 -2.31
N ILE A 136 -8.10 -1.49 -3.59
CA ILE A 136 -8.40 -0.65 -4.74
C ILE A 136 -9.72 -1.08 -5.38
N GLN A 137 -10.66 -0.14 -5.50
CA GLN A 137 -12.00 -0.40 -6.02
C GLN A 137 -12.39 0.59 -7.12
N CYS A 138 -12.83 0.10 -8.27
CA CYS A 138 -13.40 0.94 -9.32
C CYS A 138 -14.86 1.29 -9.02
N PRO A 139 -15.43 2.35 -9.61
CA PRO A 139 -16.82 2.77 -9.35
C PRO A 139 -17.85 1.66 -9.61
N VAL A 140 -17.68 0.87 -10.68
CA VAL A 140 -18.57 -0.25 -11.03
C VAL A 140 -18.59 -1.31 -9.92
N CYS A 141 -17.41 -1.65 -9.39
CA CYS A 141 -17.32 -2.61 -8.28
C CYS A 141 -17.80 -2.01 -6.96
N ALA A 142 -17.60 -0.70 -6.74
CA ALA A 142 -18.13 -0.01 -5.56
C ALA A 142 -19.65 -0.05 -5.51
N GLU A 143 -20.32 0.06 -6.66
CA GLU A 143 -21.77 -0.12 -6.78
C GLU A 143 -22.16 -1.59 -6.58
N LYS A 144 -21.55 -2.53 -7.35
CA LYS A 144 -21.84 -3.97 -7.27
C LYS A 144 -21.70 -4.53 -5.85
N TYR A 145 -20.62 -4.18 -5.17
CA TYR A 145 -20.28 -4.69 -3.84
C TYR A 145 -20.60 -3.69 -2.72
N LYS A 146 -21.40 -2.64 -2.98
CA LYS A 146 -21.79 -1.64 -1.98
C LYS A 146 -20.60 -1.08 -1.16
N GLY A 147 -19.43 -0.92 -1.78
CA GLY A 147 -18.19 -0.47 -1.12
C GLY A 147 -17.45 -1.53 -0.28
N CYS A 148 -17.83 -2.80 -0.36
CA CYS A 148 -17.16 -3.91 0.32
C CYS A 148 -16.13 -4.60 -0.60
N CYS A 149 -15.17 -5.28 0.02
CA CYS A 149 -14.11 -5.98 -0.72
C CYS A 149 -14.55 -7.33 -1.33
N SER A 150 -15.67 -7.90 -0.88
CA SER A 150 -16.18 -9.20 -1.32
C SER A 150 -17.69 -9.31 -1.09
N GLU A 151 -18.32 -10.31 -1.72
CA GLU A 151 -19.74 -10.64 -1.52
C GLU A 151 -20.04 -10.99 -0.07
N ILE A 152 -19.17 -11.77 0.59
CA ILE A 152 -19.28 -12.10 2.02
C ILE A 152 -19.31 -10.83 2.89
N CYS A 153 -18.44 -9.86 2.59
CA CYS A 153 -18.46 -8.60 3.32
C CYS A 153 -19.73 -7.77 3.03
N CYS A 154 -20.28 -7.84 1.81
CA CYS A 154 -21.56 -7.21 1.49
C CYS A 154 -22.69 -7.81 2.33
N GLU A 155 -22.76 -9.14 2.35
CA GLU A 155 -23.76 -9.89 3.12
C GLU A 155 -23.64 -9.58 4.61
N GLU A 156 -22.43 -9.66 5.18
CA GLU A 156 -22.21 -9.36 6.59
C GLU A 156 -22.59 -7.91 6.92
N SER A 157 -22.21 -6.94 6.08
CA SER A 157 -22.54 -5.53 6.31
C SER A 157 -24.05 -5.23 6.29
N ALA A 158 -24.85 -6.09 5.65
CA ALA A 158 -26.30 -5.94 5.54
C ALA A 158 -27.07 -6.58 6.70
N LEU A 159 -26.41 -7.36 7.56
CA LEU A 159 -27.06 -8.04 8.70
C LEU A 159 -27.38 -7.06 9.84
N PRO A 160 -28.33 -7.40 10.73
CA PRO A 160 -28.57 -6.63 11.95
C PRO A 160 -27.30 -6.48 12.80
N PRO A 161 -27.10 -5.35 13.52
CA PRO A 161 -25.87 -5.09 14.28
C PRO A 161 -25.49 -6.18 15.29
N GLU A 162 -26.45 -6.88 15.88
CA GLU A 162 -26.21 -8.00 16.79
C GLU A 162 -25.59 -9.20 16.09
N GLU A 163 -26.08 -9.54 14.89
CA GLU A 163 -25.52 -10.64 14.10
C GLU A 163 -24.15 -10.27 13.53
N GLN A 164 -23.95 -9.01 13.13
CA GLN A 164 -22.62 -8.52 12.76
C GLN A 164 -21.63 -8.70 13.92
N ARG A 165 -22.01 -8.31 15.14
CA ARG A 165 -21.20 -8.51 16.35
C ARG A 165 -20.91 -9.98 16.60
N ARG A 166 -21.91 -10.86 16.46
CA ARG A 166 -21.75 -12.31 16.62
C ARG A 166 -20.74 -12.89 15.61
N ARG A 167 -20.84 -12.50 14.33
CA ARG A 167 -19.93 -12.95 13.27
C ARG A 167 -18.50 -12.41 13.43
N ARG A 168 -18.34 -11.26 14.08
CA ARG A 168 -17.03 -10.65 14.38
C ARG A 168 -16.38 -11.23 15.62
N ALA A 169 -17.16 -11.82 16.54
CA ALA A 169 -16.62 -12.39 17.76
C ALA A 169 -15.55 -13.43 17.44
N GLY A 170 -14.35 -13.27 18.02
CA GLY A 170 -13.22 -14.17 17.81
C GLY A 170 -12.36 -13.90 16.57
N ARG A 171 -12.68 -12.89 15.74
CA ARG A 171 -11.80 -12.50 14.62
C ARG A 171 -10.62 -11.68 15.10
N GLU A 172 -9.48 -11.84 14.41
CA GLU A 172 -8.31 -11.00 14.65
C GLU A 172 -8.59 -9.52 14.34
N ASN A 173 -8.20 -8.67 15.29
CA ASN A 173 -8.23 -7.21 15.17
C ASN A 173 -6.83 -6.71 14.81
N GLY A 174 -6.53 -6.72 13.51
CA GLY A 174 -5.27 -6.20 12.97
C GLY A 174 -5.49 -5.42 11.68
N ASN A 175 -4.48 -4.66 11.25
CA ASN A 175 -4.53 -3.91 10.00
C ASN A 175 -4.65 -4.88 8.81
N LYS A 176 -5.79 -4.85 8.13
CA LYS A 176 -6.05 -5.67 6.94
C LYS A 176 -5.73 -4.83 5.71
N ILE A 177 -4.66 -5.18 5.03
CA ILE A 177 -4.25 -4.53 3.78
C ILE A 177 -4.21 -5.61 2.70
N PHE A 178 -4.84 -5.36 1.56
CA PHE A 178 -4.86 -6.33 0.48
C PHE A 178 -3.45 -6.58 -0.05
N ASN A 179 -3.03 -7.84 -0.16
CA ASN A 179 -1.75 -8.24 -0.73
C ASN A 179 -1.97 -9.45 -1.65
N LYS A 180 -1.65 -9.30 -2.95
CA LYS A 180 -1.83 -10.33 -3.99
C LYS A 180 -1.13 -11.64 -3.64
N SER A 181 0.11 -11.57 -3.12
CA SER A 181 0.91 -12.74 -2.77
C SER A 181 0.36 -13.54 -1.58
N ARG A 182 -0.42 -12.86 -0.70
CA ARG A 182 -1.02 -13.46 0.50
C ARG A 182 -2.47 -13.89 0.29
N GLY A 183 -3.00 -13.82 -0.92
CA GLY A 183 -4.37 -14.26 -1.23
C GLY A 183 -5.46 -13.53 -0.43
N ARG A 184 -5.24 -12.28 0.02
CA ARG A 184 -6.20 -11.56 0.89
C ARG A 184 -7.51 -11.14 0.21
N LEU A 185 -7.70 -11.48 -1.07
CA LEU A 185 -8.99 -11.44 -1.77
C LEU A 185 -9.73 -12.78 -1.73
N ASN A 186 -9.12 -13.85 -1.20
CA ASN A 186 -9.76 -15.16 -1.17
C ASN A 186 -11.08 -15.04 -0.42
N THR A 187 -12.14 -15.28 -1.19
CA THR A 187 -13.55 -15.39 -0.82
C THR A 187 -13.83 -16.57 0.12
N THR A 188 -12.81 -17.30 0.53
CA THR A 188 -12.86 -18.35 1.53
C THR A 188 -12.09 -17.88 2.76
N LEU A 189 -12.76 -17.10 3.61
CA LEU A 189 -12.43 -17.08 5.03
C LEU A 189 -12.56 -18.52 5.51
N GLY A 190 -11.44 -19.21 5.69
CA GLY A 190 -11.43 -20.47 6.44
C GLY A 190 -12.00 -20.17 7.82
N ILE A 191 -13.22 -20.61 8.05
CA ILE A 191 -13.79 -20.74 9.38
C ILE A 191 -12.97 -21.86 10.02
N PRO A 192 -12.19 -21.63 11.07
CA PRO A 192 -11.63 -22.74 11.82
C PRO A 192 -12.78 -23.45 12.52
N ASP A 193 -12.98 -24.72 12.20
CA ASP A 193 -13.71 -25.64 13.06
C ASP A 193 -12.81 -25.91 14.29
N PRO A 194 -13.29 -25.75 15.54
CA PRO A 194 -12.52 -26.11 16.73
C PRO A 194 -12.24 -27.61 16.88
N THR A 195 -12.69 -28.46 15.95
CA THR A 195 -12.60 -29.93 16.06
C THR A 195 -12.02 -30.68 14.85
N GLU A 196 -11.27 -30.04 13.95
CA GLU A 196 -10.48 -30.74 12.91
C GLU A 196 -8.97 -30.48 13.01
#